data_AF-R7VGQ9-F1
#
_entry.id   AF-R7VGQ9-F1
#
_cell.length_a   1.000
_cell.length_b   1.000
_cell.length_c   1.000
_cell.angle_alpha   90.00
_cell.angle_beta   90.00
_cell.angle_gamma   90.00
#
_symmetry.space_group_name_H-M   'P 1'
#
loop_
_entity.id
_entity.type
_entity.pdbx_description
1 polymer ?
#
loop_
_entity_poly.entity_id
_entity_poly.type
_entity_poly.pdbx_seq_one_letter_code
_entity_poly.pdbx_strand_id
1 'polypeptide(L)'
;MNKLAELEELSIYDLLLPAEIVEAAAKTEGDKSWKTLFREFLGETTFHGLNYIAHDAYFSIRRVIWLIITMGVAALFLYLVINQLVFLAGHPRAVNVEIIFADDVQYPAVTLCNQNYFRTCAILFGVLVVKRLVRMLLVRPRSVDVEIYYAGLLYPAVTICNQNYFR
;
A
#
# COMPACT_ATOMS: atom_id res chain seq x y z
N MET A 1 20.79 26.72 -15.95
CA MET A 1 20.36 26.29 -17.29
C MET A 1 18.85 26.08 -17.19
N ASN A 2 17.97 27.04 -17.48
CA ASN A 2 17.89 27.96 -18.59
C ASN A 2 17.36 29.33 -18.13
N LYS A 3 18.11 30.40 -18.41
CA LYS A 3 17.69 31.81 -18.28
C LYS A 3 18.24 32.61 -19.47
N LEU A 4 18.06 32.09 -20.69
CA LEU A 4 18.56 32.71 -21.93
C LEU A 4 17.55 32.52 -23.08
N ALA A 5 16.26 32.75 -22.85
CA ALA A 5 15.25 32.66 -23.90
C ALA A 5 14.07 33.64 -23.77
N GLU A 6 14.21 34.71 -22.97
CA GLU A 6 13.23 35.80 -22.89
C GLU A 6 13.94 37.17 -22.98
N LEU A 7 14.93 37.26 -23.88
CA LEU A 7 15.55 38.52 -24.31
C LEU A 7 15.09 38.91 -25.72
N GLU A 8 13.83 38.64 -26.06
CA GLU A 8 13.28 39.08 -27.34
C GLU A 8 11.76 39.33 -27.25
N GLU A 9 11.36 40.24 -26.36
CA GLU A 9 10.24 41.17 -26.60
C GLU A 9 10.51 42.44 -25.79
N LEU A 10 11.62 43.12 -26.09
CA LEU A 10 11.84 44.50 -25.64
C LEU A 10 10.89 45.38 -26.46
N SER A 11 9.66 45.54 -25.97
CA SER A 11 8.63 46.31 -26.65
C SER A 11 9.01 47.81 -26.68
N ILE A 12 8.70 48.43 -27.81
CA ILE A 12 9.07 49.78 -28.31
C ILE A 12 8.70 50.96 -27.35
N TYR A 13 8.12 50.69 -26.19
CA TYR A 13 7.63 51.70 -25.23
C TYR A 13 8.67 52.22 -24.24
N ASP A 14 9.79 51.50 -24.02
CA ASP A 14 10.86 51.94 -23.09
C ASP A 14 11.70 53.12 -23.64
N LEU A 15 11.65 53.39 -24.96
CA LEU A 15 12.45 54.46 -25.58
C LEU A 15 11.80 55.85 -25.50
N LEU A 16 10.56 55.96 -25.01
CA LEU A 16 9.81 57.22 -24.92
C LEU A 16 9.45 57.64 -23.50
N LEU A 17 9.86 56.87 -22.49
CA LEU A 17 9.77 57.30 -21.11
C LEU A 17 11.00 58.17 -20.78
N PRO A 18 10.84 59.38 -20.21
CA PRO A 18 11.97 60.18 -19.76
C PRO A 18 12.87 59.31 -18.87
N ALA A 19 14.18 59.35 -19.08
CA ALA A 19 15.16 58.64 -18.25
C ALA A 19 14.95 58.91 -16.74
N GLU A 20 14.37 60.06 -16.42
CA GLU A 20 13.93 60.50 -15.10
C GLU A 20 12.84 59.60 -14.46
N ILE A 21 11.93 59.01 -15.26
CA ILE A 21 10.90 58.08 -14.79
C ILE A 21 11.47 56.67 -14.58
N VAL A 22 12.42 56.24 -15.43
CA VAL A 22 13.12 54.95 -15.28
C VAL A 22 14.05 54.98 -14.05
N GLU A 23 14.77 56.08 -13.82
CA GLU A 23 15.54 56.29 -12.60
C GLU A 23 14.67 56.43 -11.36
N ALA A 24 13.48 57.05 -11.48
CA ALA A 24 12.50 57.11 -10.38
C ALA A 24 11.93 55.72 -10.03
N ALA A 25 11.65 54.87 -11.02
CA ALA A 25 11.21 53.50 -10.81
C ALA A 25 12.31 52.62 -10.18
N ALA A 26 13.55 52.72 -10.69
CA ALA A 26 14.70 52.01 -10.14
C ALA A 26 15.03 52.42 -8.69
N LYS A 27 14.75 53.67 -8.32
CA LYS A 27 14.96 54.18 -6.95
C LYS A 27 13.95 53.61 -5.93
N THR A 28 12.80 53.11 -6.37
CA THR A 28 11.79 52.50 -5.47
C THR A 28 12.10 51.07 -5.04
N GLU A 29 13.02 50.39 -5.73
CA GLU A 29 13.45 49.03 -5.35
C GLU A 29 14.61 49.01 -4.33
N GLY A 30 15.30 50.15 -4.14
CA GLY A 30 16.58 50.23 -3.44
C GLY A 30 16.55 50.17 -1.90
N ASP A 31 15.40 50.31 -1.23
CA ASP A 31 15.29 50.08 0.22
C ASP A 31 13.84 49.81 0.63
N LYS A 32 13.24 48.74 0.10
CA LYS A 32 11.94 48.28 0.59
C LYS A 32 12.15 47.57 1.93
N SER A 33 11.68 48.19 3.00
CA SER A 33 11.64 47.57 4.34
C SER A 33 11.05 46.16 4.26
N TRP A 34 11.65 45.18 4.96
CA TRP A 34 11.20 43.79 4.95
C TRP A 34 9.70 43.63 5.27
N LYS A 35 9.13 44.55 6.07
CA LYS A 35 7.70 44.57 6.38
C LYS A 35 6.83 44.84 5.16
N THR A 36 7.30 45.71 4.27
CA THR A 36 6.62 46.06 3.02
C THR A 36 6.68 44.87 2.06
N LEU A 37 7.85 44.25 1.91
CA LEU A 37 8.02 43.04 1.11
C LEU A 37 7.15 41.88 1.61
N PHE A 38 7.09 41.69 2.93
CA PHE A 38 6.28 40.62 3.52
C PHE A 38 4.77 40.87 3.33
N ARG A 39 4.32 42.13 3.39
CA ARG A 39 2.92 42.48 3.10
C ARG A 39 2.57 42.28 1.63
N GLU A 40 3.44 42.71 0.74
CA GLU A 40 3.30 42.52 -0.71
C GLU A 40 3.20 41.02 -1.05
N PHE A 41 4.09 40.21 -0.47
CA PHE A 41 4.01 38.76 -0.57
C PHE A 41 2.67 38.22 -0.06
N LEU A 42 2.27 38.56 1.17
CA LEU A 42 1.01 38.07 1.75
C LEU A 42 -0.24 38.48 0.95
N GLY A 43 -0.20 39.61 0.26
CA GLY A 43 -1.24 40.06 -0.67
C GLY A 43 -1.26 39.23 -1.97
N GLU A 44 -0.10 38.94 -2.54
CA GLU A 44 0.02 38.23 -3.83
C GLU A 44 0.09 36.70 -3.71
N THR A 45 0.16 36.14 -2.50
CA THR A 45 0.20 34.67 -2.38
C THR A 45 -1.08 34.01 -2.88
N THR A 46 -0.93 32.84 -3.48
CA THR A 46 -2.04 31.93 -3.80
C THR A 46 -2.60 31.20 -2.57
N PHE A 47 -2.03 31.44 -1.37
CA PHE A 47 -2.47 30.78 -0.15
C PHE A 47 -3.81 31.37 0.31
N HIS A 48 -4.87 30.62 0.07
CA HIS A 48 -6.23 31.02 0.46
C HIS A 48 -6.29 31.33 1.96
N GLY A 49 -6.64 32.57 2.31
CA GLY A 49 -6.72 33.04 3.70
C GLY A 49 -5.72 34.12 4.08
N LEU A 50 -4.47 34.05 3.59
CA LEU A 50 -3.41 35.01 3.98
C LEU A 50 -3.64 36.41 3.39
N ASN A 51 -4.17 36.50 2.19
CA ASN A 51 -4.54 37.77 1.55
C ASN A 51 -5.58 38.56 2.38
N TYR A 52 -6.57 37.87 2.99
CA TYR A 52 -7.58 38.52 3.85
C TYR A 52 -7.02 39.09 5.16
N ILE A 53 -5.82 38.64 5.57
CA ILE A 53 -5.12 39.15 6.76
C ILE A 53 -4.25 40.36 6.37
N ALA A 54 -3.67 40.35 5.16
CA ALA A 54 -2.78 41.39 4.67
C ALA A 54 -3.50 42.65 4.14
N HIS A 55 -4.75 42.55 3.72
CA HIS A 55 -5.48 43.69 3.19
C HIS A 55 -5.81 44.74 4.27
N ASP A 56 -5.35 45.97 4.04
CA ASP A 56 -5.53 47.07 4.99
C ASP A 56 -6.96 47.64 5.07
N ALA A 57 -7.83 47.28 4.12
CA ALA A 57 -9.21 47.79 4.02
C ALA A 57 -10.21 47.16 5.01
N TYR A 58 -9.84 46.10 5.72
CA TYR A 58 -10.76 45.37 6.61
C TYR A 58 -10.56 45.76 8.08
N PHE A 59 -11.68 45.93 8.81
CA PHE A 59 -11.73 46.10 10.26
C PHE A 59 -10.93 45.02 10.99
N SER A 60 -10.22 45.39 12.06
CA SER A 60 -9.29 44.52 12.80
C SER A 60 -9.90 43.18 13.24
N ILE A 61 -11.19 43.16 13.60
CA ILE A 61 -11.92 41.95 14.01
C ILE A 61 -11.97 40.91 12.88
N ARG A 62 -12.24 41.35 11.65
CA ARG A 62 -12.30 40.46 10.48
C ARG A 62 -10.95 39.81 10.22
N ARG A 63 -9.85 40.54 10.40
CA ARG A 63 -8.49 40.00 10.27
C ARG A 63 -8.19 38.94 11.32
N VAL A 64 -8.60 39.16 12.57
CA VAL A 64 -8.44 38.18 13.66
C VAL A 64 -9.23 36.90 13.38
N ILE A 65 -10.47 37.02 12.91
CA ILE A 65 -11.29 35.86 12.52
C ILE A 65 -10.61 35.06 11.41
N TRP A 66 -10.15 35.72 10.34
CA TRP A 66 -9.44 35.05 9.25
C TRP A 66 -8.14 34.41 9.72
N LEU A 67 -7.38 35.07 10.60
CA LEU A 67 -6.17 34.50 11.19
C LEU A 67 -6.49 33.21 11.95
N ILE A 68 -7.51 33.20 12.81
CA ILE A 68 -7.90 31.99 13.57
C ILE A 68 -8.34 30.88 12.61
N ILE A 69 -9.16 31.20 11.60
CA ILE A 69 -9.63 30.21 10.62
C ILE A 69 -8.45 29.62 9.84
N THR A 70 -7.59 30.47 9.27
CA THR A 70 -6.44 30.04 8.48
C THR A 70 -5.47 29.22 9.33
N MET A 71 -5.22 29.60 10.58
CA MET A 71 -4.36 28.84 11.49
C MET A 71 -4.99 27.49 11.86
N GLY A 72 -6.31 27.45 12.09
CA GLY A 72 -7.04 26.22 12.38
C GLY A 72 -7.03 25.24 11.20
N VAL A 73 -7.28 25.73 9.99
CA VAL A 73 -7.21 24.91 8.75
C VAL A 73 -5.79 24.40 8.52
N ALA A 74 -4.77 25.24 8.72
CA ALA A 74 -3.37 24.83 8.58
C ALA A 74 -2.99 23.74 9.60
N ALA A 75 -3.41 23.87 10.86
CA ALA A 75 -3.17 22.87 11.89
C ALA A 75 -3.87 21.54 11.57
N LEU A 76 -5.13 21.58 11.13
CA LEU A 76 -5.87 20.39 10.72
C LEU A 76 -5.22 19.72 9.51
N PHE A 77 -4.83 20.50 8.50
CA PHE A 77 -4.12 19.99 7.32
C PHE A 77 -2.84 19.26 7.71
N LEU A 78 -1.99 19.88 8.55
CA LEU A 78 -0.76 19.25 9.05
C LEU A 78 -1.04 17.96 9.82
N TYR A 79 -2.05 17.97 10.69
CA TYR A 79 -2.47 16.77 11.43
C TYR A 79 -2.86 15.62 10.49
N LEU A 80 -3.68 15.91 9.47
CA LEU A 80 -4.10 14.91 8.47
C LEU A 80 -2.92 14.38 7.66
N VAL A 81 -2.01 15.27 7.23
CA VAL A 81 -0.79 14.87 6.50
C VAL A 81 0.08 13.95 7.35
N ILE A 82 0.33 14.30 8.62
CA ILE A 82 1.14 13.47 9.51
C ILE A 82 0.49 12.09 9.71
N ASN A 83 -0.82 12.05 10.00
CA ASN A 83 -1.54 10.80 10.14
C ASN A 83 -1.43 9.92 8.89
N GLN A 84 -1.57 10.53 7.71
CA GLN A 84 -1.46 9.80 6.44
C GLN A 84 -0.03 9.29 6.19
N LEU A 85 0.99 10.08 6.55
CA LEU A 85 2.39 9.66 6.43
C LEU A 85 2.70 8.48 7.36
N VAL A 86 2.20 8.52 8.61
CA VAL A 86 2.36 7.41 9.56
C VAL A 86 1.64 6.15 9.04
N PHE A 87 0.42 6.29 8.52
CA PHE A 87 -0.31 5.18 7.92
C PHE A 87 0.45 4.58 6.72
N LEU A 88 0.98 5.42 5.84
CA LEU A 88 1.75 4.98 4.68
C LEU A 88 3.05 4.26 5.08
N ALA A 89 3.75 4.76 6.11
CA ALA A 89 4.95 4.13 6.67
C ALA A 89 4.67 2.76 7.29
N GLY A 90 3.42 2.49 7.72
CA GLY A 90 2.97 1.19 8.21
C GLY A 90 2.84 0.13 7.10
N HIS A 91 3.09 0.47 5.83
CA HIS A 91 2.95 -0.41 4.66
C HIS A 91 1.69 -1.29 4.66
N PRO A 92 0.48 -0.70 4.83
CA PRO A 92 -0.75 -1.45 4.83
C PRO A 92 -0.94 -2.15 3.48
N ARG A 93 -1.22 -3.46 3.51
CA ARG A 93 -1.52 -4.27 2.34
C ARG A 93 -3.00 -4.63 2.35
N ALA A 94 -3.74 -4.20 1.35
CA ALA A 94 -5.09 -4.67 1.09
C ALA A 94 -5.03 -5.81 0.08
N VAL A 95 -5.75 -6.89 0.34
CA VAL A 95 -5.93 -7.99 -0.61
C VAL A 95 -7.39 -7.98 -1.03
N ASN A 96 -7.64 -7.91 -2.33
CA ASN A 96 -8.99 -8.03 -2.86
C ASN A 96 -9.27 -9.53 -3.11
N VAL A 97 -10.30 -10.07 -2.47
CA VAL A 97 -10.70 -11.47 -2.60
C VAL A 97 -12.00 -11.53 -3.39
N GLU A 98 -11.95 -12.16 -4.54
CA GLU A 98 -13.10 -12.38 -5.40
C GLU A 98 -13.31 -13.89 -5.61
N ILE A 99 -14.57 -14.33 -5.58
CA ILE A 99 -14.94 -15.72 -5.85
C ILE A 99 -15.37 -15.79 -7.31
N ILE A 100 -14.53 -16.41 -8.13
CA ILE A 100 -14.80 -16.63 -9.55
C ILE A 100 -15.22 -18.09 -9.74
N PHE A 101 -16.40 -18.30 -10.31
CA PHE A 101 -16.86 -19.63 -10.70
C PHE A 101 -16.35 -19.94 -12.11
N ALA A 102 -15.44 -20.90 -12.21
CA ALA A 102 -14.93 -21.38 -13.49
C ALA A 102 -15.61 -22.71 -13.86
N ASP A 103 -15.98 -22.85 -15.14
CA ASP A 103 -16.63 -24.06 -15.67
C ASP A 103 -15.68 -25.27 -15.72
N ASP A 104 -14.37 -25.02 -15.77
CA ASP A 104 -13.32 -26.03 -15.74
C ASP A 104 -12.18 -25.58 -14.82
N VAL A 105 -11.79 -26.45 -13.89
CA VAL A 105 -10.73 -26.19 -12.89
C VAL A 105 -9.84 -27.43 -12.82
N GLN A 106 -8.52 -27.21 -12.81
CA GLN A 106 -7.57 -28.31 -12.66
C GLN A 106 -7.75 -29.01 -11.31
N TYR A 107 -7.95 -30.31 -11.36
CA TYR A 107 -8.07 -31.13 -10.16
C TYR A 107 -6.72 -31.21 -9.43
N PRO A 108 -6.67 -31.00 -8.09
CA PRO A 108 -5.42 -30.98 -7.34
C PRO A 108 -4.79 -32.37 -7.22
N ALA A 109 -3.47 -32.42 -7.02
CA ALA A 109 -2.81 -33.68 -6.69
C ALA A 109 -3.29 -34.20 -5.33
N VAL A 110 -3.75 -35.45 -5.29
CA VAL A 110 -4.22 -36.10 -4.06
C VAL A 110 -3.15 -37.05 -3.55
N THR A 111 -2.74 -36.88 -2.30
CA THR A 111 -1.82 -37.81 -1.63
C THR A 111 -2.57 -38.58 -0.56
N LEU A 112 -2.59 -39.91 -0.69
CA LEU A 112 -3.22 -40.81 0.27
C LEU A 112 -2.14 -41.51 1.08
N CYS A 113 -2.10 -41.25 2.38
CA CYS A 113 -1.12 -41.86 3.28
C CYS A 113 -1.80 -42.74 4.32
N ASN A 114 -1.34 -43.98 4.44
CA ASN A 114 -1.72 -44.83 5.56
C ASN A 114 -1.09 -44.27 6.85
N GLN A 115 -1.94 -43.78 7.77
CA GLN A 115 -1.52 -43.26 9.09
C GLN A 115 -1.22 -44.36 10.11
N ASN A 116 -1.42 -45.64 9.77
CA ASN A 116 -1.00 -46.69 10.66
C ASN A 116 0.54 -46.78 10.69
N TYR A 117 1.13 -46.15 11.70
CA TYR A 117 2.57 -46.13 11.97
C TYR A 117 3.13 -47.54 12.23
N PHE A 118 2.28 -48.48 12.66
CA PHE A 118 2.68 -49.80 13.09
C PHE A 118 1.92 -50.88 12.35
N ARG A 119 2.62 -51.63 11.49
CA ARG A 119 2.11 -52.94 11.08
C ARG A 119 2.14 -53.86 12.30
N THR A 120 0.98 -54.19 12.85
CA THR A 120 0.82 -55.17 13.94
C THR A 120 1.58 -56.48 13.65
N CYS A 121 1.69 -56.86 12.38
CA CYS A 121 2.50 -57.99 11.92
C CYS A 121 4.01 -57.85 12.16
N ALA A 122 4.57 -56.63 12.13
CA ALA A 122 5.98 -56.34 12.38
C ALA A 122 6.28 -56.31 13.89
N ILE A 123 5.41 -55.72 14.71
CA ILE A 123 5.61 -55.63 16.17
C ILE A 123 5.42 -56.99 16.86
N LEU A 124 4.41 -57.78 16.46
CA LEU A 124 4.13 -59.07 17.12
C LEU A 124 5.10 -60.20 16.74
N PHE A 125 6.16 -59.94 15.95
CA PHE A 125 7.07 -61.01 15.52
C PHE A 125 7.95 -61.52 16.67
N GLY A 126 8.29 -60.66 17.64
CA GLY A 126 9.17 -61.03 18.76
C GLY A 126 8.50 -61.68 19.97
N VAL A 127 7.21 -61.44 20.25
CA VAL A 127 6.62 -61.75 21.57
C VAL A 127 5.48 -62.79 21.53
N LEU A 128 4.92 -63.14 20.36
CA LEU A 128 3.65 -63.87 20.31
C LEU A 128 3.54 -64.95 19.22
N VAL A 129 4.58 -65.76 18.94
CA VAL A 129 4.50 -66.80 17.89
C VAL A 129 3.31 -67.76 18.09
N VAL A 130 3.05 -68.21 19.33
CA VAL A 130 1.96 -69.16 19.64
C VAL A 130 0.58 -68.50 19.63
N LYS A 131 0.43 -67.31 20.22
CA LYS A 131 -0.83 -66.54 20.23
C LYS A 131 -1.19 -66.01 18.83
N ARG A 132 -0.20 -65.81 17.97
CA ARG A 132 -0.33 -65.35 16.59
C ARG A 132 -0.85 -66.43 15.65
N LEU A 133 -0.50 -67.70 15.84
CA LEU A 133 -1.08 -68.82 15.08
C LEU A 133 -2.60 -68.94 15.33
N VAL A 134 -3.01 -68.92 16.60
CA VAL A 134 -4.43 -68.98 16.98
C VAL A 134 -5.20 -67.75 16.48
N ARG A 135 -4.61 -66.55 16.60
CA ARG A 135 -5.25 -65.32 16.13
C ARG A 135 -5.28 -65.19 14.60
N MET A 136 -4.28 -65.70 13.87
CA MET A 136 -4.31 -65.75 12.39
C MET A 136 -5.39 -66.71 11.87
N LEU A 137 -5.64 -67.81 12.57
CA LEU A 137 -6.74 -68.73 12.23
C LEU A 137 -8.12 -68.12 12.53
N LEU A 138 -8.24 -67.29 13.59
CA LEU A 138 -9.52 -66.71 14.01
C LEU A 138 -9.83 -65.32 13.41
N VAL A 139 -8.82 -64.55 13.01
CA VAL A 139 -8.97 -63.19 12.48
C VAL A 139 -8.39 -63.16 11.07
N ARG A 140 -9.27 -63.21 10.06
CA ARG A 140 -8.84 -62.93 8.69
C ARG A 140 -8.36 -61.47 8.59
N PRO A 141 -7.16 -61.20 8.06
CA PRO A 141 -6.78 -59.82 7.74
C PRO A 141 -7.75 -59.31 6.67
N ARG A 142 -8.53 -58.27 6.99
CA ARG A 142 -9.31 -57.54 5.99
C ARG A 142 -8.32 -56.62 5.27
N SER A 143 -7.86 -57.02 4.09
CA SER A 143 -7.28 -56.07 3.14
C SER A 143 -8.40 -55.12 2.72
N VAL A 144 -8.17 -53.82 2.90
CA VAL A 144 -9.04 -52.82 2.28
C VAL A 144 -8.47 -52.64 0.88
N ASP A 145 -9.11 -53.29 -0.08
CA ASP A 145 -8.78 -53.14 -1.49
C ASP A 145 -9.35 -51.79 -1.94
N VAL A 146 -8.49 -50.78 -2.06
CA VAL A 146 -8.89 -49.47 -2.60
C VAL A 146 -8.85 -49.57 -4.12
N GLU A 147 -10.00 -49.87 -4.71
CA GLU A 147 -10.17 -49.86 -6.16
C GLU A 147 -10.41 -48.41 -6.60
N ILE A 148 -9.37 -47.75 -7.13
CA ILE A 148 -9.48 -46.39 -7.65
C ILE A 148 -10.11 -46.47 -9.05
N TYR A 149 -11.39 -46.09 -9.16
CA TYR A 149 -12.08 -45.99 -10.45
C TYR A 149 -11.64 -44.73 -11.19
N TYR A 150 -10.99 -44.94 -12.33
CA TYR A 150 -10.46 -43.90 -13.19
C TYR A 150 -11.45 -43.63 -14.33
N ALA A 151 -12.27 -42.59 -14.18
CA ALA A 151 -13.24 -42.17 -15.19
C ALA A 151 -12.58 -41.25 -16.24
N GLY A 152 -11.83 -41.85 -17.16
CA GLY A 152 -11.59 -41.35 -18.52
C GLY A 152 -10.99 -39.95 -18.76
N LEU A 153 -10.41 -39.26 -17.77
CA LEU A 153 -9.83 -37.92 -17.96
C LEU A 153 -8.44 -37.84 -17.34
N LEU A 154 -7.51 -37.27 -18.11
CA LEU A 154 -6.09 -36.98 -17.82
C LEU A 154 -5.81 -36.88 -16.30
N TYR A 155 -5.38 -37.98 -15.68
CA TYR A 155 -5.44 -38.12 -14.23
C TYR A 155 -4.41 -37.22 -13.51
N PRO A 156 -4.81 -36.50 -12.46
CA PRO A 156 -3.86 -35.90 -11.53
C PRO A 156 -3.07 -37.00 -10.83
N ALA A 157 -1.80 -36.74 -10.53
CA ALA A 157 -0.91 -37.69 -9.88
C ALA A 157 -1.45 -38.05 -8.48
N VAL A 158 -2.11 -39.22 -8.36
CA VAL A 158 -2.47 -39.77 -7.05
C VAL A 158 -1.25 -40.45 -6.47
N THR A 159 -0.72 -39.92 -5.37
CA THR A 159 0.45 -40.49 -4.69
C THR A 159 -0.01 -41.29 -3.49
N ILE A 160 0.31 -42.59 -3.45
CA ILE A 160 0.01 -43.46 -2.31
C ILE A 160 1.28 -43.60 -1.46
N CYS A 161 1.18 -43.23 -0.19
CA CYS A 161 2.28 -43.31 0.77
C CYS A 161 1.93 -44.19 1.98
N ASN A 162 2.96 -44.75 2.62
CA ASN A 162 2.81 -45.52 3.84
C ASN A 162 3.83 -45.04 4.87
N GLN A 163 3.37 -44.44 5.96
CA GLN A 163 4.23 -43.84 7.00
C GLN A 163 4.98 -44.85 7.88
N ASN A 164 5.19 -46.10 7.44
CA ASN A 164 5.96 -47.09 8.20
C ASN A 164 7.45 -46.71 8.18
N TYR A 165 7.92 -46.02 9.22
CA TYR A 165 9.29 -45.48 9.36
C TYR A 165 10.34 -46.51 9.85
N PHE A 166 9.94 -47.76 10.10
CA PHE A 166 10.88 -48.81 10.49
C PHE A 166 11.56 -49.39 9.24
N ARG A 167 12.67 -48.76 8.83
CA ARG A 167 13.69 -49.36 7.96
C ARG A 167 14.61 -50.25 8.79
#